data_AF-A0A519I990-F1
#
_entry.id   AF-A0A519I990-F1
#
_cell.length_a   1.000
_cell.length_b   1.000
_cell.length_c   1.000
_cell.angle_alpha   90.00
_cell.angle_beta   90.00
_cell.angle_gamma   90.00
#
_symmetry.space_group_name_H-M   'P 1'
#
loop_
_entity.id
_entity.type
_entity.pdbx_description
1 polymer ?
#
loop_
_entity_poly.entity_id
_entity_poly.type
_entity_poly.pdbx_seq_one_letter_code
_entity_poly.pdbx_strand_id
1 'polypeptide(L)'
;LEDAAIDYLEQTPLSDLDANNILDAQGIKKITELTAIEHVRTNELRRNEEMQIKKKNVETQEALLELERQAADAQAKQQREVATVRAREEAETAKVQAEEKTKSEMARLLAEQSVSVQQENVLREKEVAENNRKRAVAIEEEKVIRARELEVVDREKEVTLQKIDKDKAVEVQKKAIADVIRERIVVERTVAEQEEAIKELRQVAEAERTKKSTIILAEGQAEEKLVLEVKSAEAQERRARHKATEDMTLADARLKIAEREAEAKKREAEGVEAISAAPGLASAKVQVASAHAQLAQYEAEASGKQKIGLAEVQVRTADAEATLKAGQADAQVKELLGLADVKVRTADAEADQKFGEVEAQNIEARFHAEAKGLRDKFEAMAAMSEDTRAHEEFRMRLEKSHIETLKGIEAQTFIAKEQAEVLGVALGNAKIDIVGGQGDYFDSFVKALSVGKGIDGAIAKSQTLQVGLKDHLSGERDMVSDVRDLVGALGGSAGELQNLSVATLMAKVARDGDEAQKNALQTLLSGLRR
;
A
#
# COMPACT_ATOMS: atom_id res chain seq x y z
N LEU A 1 100.38 -129.29 -60.43
CA LEU A 1 99.65 -128.00 -60.37
C LEU A 1 99.06 -127.94 -58.98
N GLU A 2 99.72 -127.25 -58.07
CA GLU A 2 99.19 -126.98 -56.72
C GLU A 2 98.60 -125.57 -56.76
N ASP A 3 97.30 -125.45 -56.51
CA ASP A 3 96.59 -124.18 -56.40
C ASP A 3 96.95 -123.53 -55.05
N ALA A 4 97.46 -122.30 -55.10
CA ALA A 4 97.67 -121.46 -53.93
C ALA A 4 96.50 -120.49 -53.76
N ALA A 5 95.88 -120.48 -52.58
CA ALA A 5 94.86 -119.50 -52.20
C ALA A 5 95.54 -118.27 -51.56
N ILE A 6 95.23 -117.08 -52.08
CA ILE A 6 95.69 -115.80 -51.52
C ILE A 6 94.70 -115.40 -50.41
N ASP A 7 95.13 -115.46 -49.14
CA ASP A 7 94.30 -115.16 -47.96
C ASP A 7 94.21 -113.65 -47.65
N TYR A 8 95.11 -112.85 -48.22
CA TYR A 8 95.18 -111.42 -47.94
C TYR A 8 95.77 -110.67 -49.12
N LEU A 9 95.02 -109.71 -49.65
CA LEU A 9 95.47 -108.82 -50.71
C LEU A 9 95.36 -107.39 -50.20
N GLU A 10 96.41 -106.91 -49.54
CA GLU A 10 96.60 -105.49 -49.26
C GLU A 10 97.60 -104.87 -50.22
N GLN A 11 97.48 -103.55 -50.38
CA GLN A 11 98.41 -102.78 -51.16
C GLN A 11 99.80 -102.82 -50.52
N THR A 12 100.83 -103.02 -51.33
CA THR A 12 102.23 -102.91 -50.90
C THR A 12 102.48 -101.52 -50.28
N PRO A 13 103.14 -101.44 -49.11
CA PRO A 13 103.52 -100.17 -48.49
C PRO A 13 104.35 -99.31 -49.43
N LEU A 14 104.19 -97.99 -49.36
CA LEU A 14 104.90 -97.06 -50.24
C LEU A 14 106.44 -97.14 -50.09
N SER A 15 106.92 -97.61 -48.94
CA SER A 15 108.35 -97.80 -48.64
C SER A 15 109.00 -98.93 -49.44
N ASP A 16 108.20 -99.89 -49.90
CA ASP A 16 108.69 -101.14 -50.49
C ASP A 16 108.59 -101.12 -52.04
N LEU A 17 108.15 -99.99 -52.61
CA LEU A 17 108.03 -99.74 -54.04
C LEU A 17 109.28 -99.03 -54.57
N ASP A 18 109.89 -99.51 -55.67
CA ASP A 18 111.07 -98.89 -56.26
C ASP A 18 110.68 -97.74 -57.21
N ALA A 19 111.11 -96.52 -56.90
CA ALA A 19 110.85 -95.34 -57.73
C ALA A 19 111.47 -95.42 -59.14
N ASN A 20 112.46 -96.28 -59.37
CA ASN A 20 113.11 -96.47 -60.67
C ASN A 20 112.42 -97.55 -61.53
N ASN A 21 111.45 -98.30 -60.98
CA ASN A 21 110.64 -99.25 -61.73
C ASN A 21 109.38 -98.57 -62.29
N ILE A 22 109.12 -98.75 -63.59
CA ILE A 22 108.02 -98.09 -64.31
C ILE A 22 106.64 -98.44 -63.72
N LEU A 23 106.43 -99.70 -63.32
CA LEU A 23 105.15 -100.15 -62.75
C LEU A 23 104.94 -99.57 -61.35
N ASP A 24 105.99 -99.62 -60.53
CA ASP A 24 105.95 -99.12 -59.15
C ASP A 24 105.80 -97.59 -59.11
N ALA A 25 106.46 -96.85 -60.00
CA ALA A 25 106.31 -95.40 -60.10
C ALA A 25 104.87 -94.97 -60.47
N GLN A 26 104.20 -95.70 -61.36
CA GLN A 26 102.77 -95.48 -61.67
C GLN A 26 101.89 -95.82 -60.46
N GLY A 27 102.21 -96.90 -59.75
CA GLY A 27 101.58 -97.28 -58.48
C GLY A 27 101.67 -96.15 -57.44
N ILE A 28 102.89 -95.68 -57.12
CA ILE A 28 103.15 -94.59 -56.18
C ILE A 28 102.36 -93.33 -56.55
N LYS A 29 102.37 -92.95 -57.83
CA LYS A 29 101.61 -91.79 -58.33
C LYS A 29 100.12 -91.97 -58.06
N LYS A 30 99.57 -93.15 -58.36
CA LYS A 30 98.13 -93.41 -58.20
C LYS A 30 97.71 -93.46 -56.73
N ILE A 31 98.54 -94.08 -55.88
CA ILE A 31 98.32 -94.12 -54.43
C ILE A 31 98.33 -92.72 -53.84
N THR A 32 99.32 -91.90 -54.22
CA THR A 32 99.44 -90.53 -53.72
C THR A 32 98.27 -89.66 -54.18
N GLU A 33 97.81 -89.82 -55.42
CA GLU A 33 96.61 -89.14 -55.93
C GLU A 33 95.35 -89.52 -55.15
N LEU A 34 95.09 -90.81 -54.96
CA LEU A 34 93.92 -91.30 -54.22
C LEU A 34 93.97 -90.89 -52.74
N THR A 35 95.12 -91.04 -52.09
CA THR A 35 95.31 -90.64 -50.69
C THR A 35 95.16 -89.13 -50.50
N ALA A 36 95.62 -88.31 -51.45
CA ALA A 36 95.40 -86.86 -51.41
C ALA A 36 93.91 -86.50 -51.54
N ILE A 37 93.17 -87.16 -52.44
CA ILE A 37 91.73 -86.98 -52.59
C ILE A 37 91.00 -87.33 -51.29
N GLU A 38 91.32 -88.48 -50.68
CA GLU A 38 90.70 -88.91 -49.43
C GLU A 38 91.08 -88.00 -48.25
N HIS A 39 92.30 -87.47 -48.19
CA HIS A 39 92.68 -86.48 -47.18
C HIS A 39 91.92 -85.15 -47.33
N VAL A 40 91.74 -84.67 -48.57
CA VAL A 40 90.92 -83.47 -48.83
C VAL A 40 89.49 -83.73 -48.39
N ARG A 41 88.90 -84.87 -48.79
CA ARG A 41 87.54 -85.25 -48.41
C ARG A 41 87.37 -85.40 -46.90
N THR A 42 88.35 -86.00 -46.22
CA THR A 42 88.36 -86.12 -44.76
C THR A 42 88.43 -84.75 -44.08
N ASN A 43 89.24 -83.82 -44.60
CA ASN A 43 89.32 -82.46 -44.07
C ASN A 43 88.02 -81.69 -44.31
N GLU A 44 87.42 -81.80 -45.49
CA GLU A 44 86.12 -81.20 -45.81
C GLU A 44 85.02 -81.70 -44.86
N LEU A 45 84.95 -83.01 -44.62
CA LEU A 45 84.00 -83.59 -43.67
C LEU A 45 84.21 -83.05 -42.25
N ARG A 46 85.47 -83.00 -41.77
CA ARG A 46 85.81 -82.42 -40.45
C ARG A 46 85.43 -80.94 -40.35
N ARG A 47 85.72 -80.14 -41.37
CA ARG A 47 85.36 -78.71 -41.38
C ARG A 47 83.85 -78.48 -41.46
N ASN A 48 83.14 -79.32 -42.20
CA ASN A 48 81.68 -79.27 -42.27
C ASN A 48 81.04 -79.66 -40.93
N GLU A 49 81.57 -80.69 -40.25
CA GLU A 49 81.16 -81.07 -38.90
C GLU A 49 81.38 -79.92 -37.91
N GLU A 50 82.59 -79.34 -37.87
CA GLU A 50 82.91 -78.17 -37.03
C GLU A 50 81.96 -76.98 -37.31
N MET A 51 81.67 -76.71 -38.59
CA MET A 51 80.76 -75.64 -38.99
C MET A 51 79.33 -75.91 -38.54
N GLN A 52 78.83 -77.15 -38.69
CA GLN A 52 77.48 -77.52 -38.26
C GLN A 52 77.31 -77.44 -36.75
N ILE A 53 78.30 -77.93 -35.99
CA ILE A 53 78.31 -77.82 -34.52
C ILE A 53 78.30 -76.34 -34.12
N LYS A 54 79.17 -75.52 -34.71
CA LYS A 54 79.24 -74.10 -34.40
C LYS A 54 77.96 -73.36 -34.76
N LYS A 55 77.36 -73.67 -35.91
CA LYS A 55 76.06 -73.12 -36.32
C LYS A 55 74.98 -73.48 -35.32
N LYS A 56 74.89 -74.75 -34.90
CA LYS A 56 73.89 -75.20 -33.94
C LYS A 56 74.07 -74.55 -32.56
N ASN A 57 75.31 -74.34 -32.13
CA ASN A 57 75.61 -73.65 -30.87
C ASN A 57 75.18 -72.18 -30.91
N VAL A 58 75.45 -71.47 -32.01
CA VAL A 58 75.02 -70.07 -32.19
C VAL A 58 73.49 -69.97 -32.22
N GLU A 59 72.81 -70.81 -33.01
CA GLU A 59 71.34 -70.85 -33.05
C GLU A 59 70.73 -71.14 -31.66
N THR A 60 71.34 -72.05 -30.90
CA THR A 60 70.87 -72.38 -29.54
C THR A 60 71.09 -71.22 -28.58
N GLN A 61 72.23 -70.52 -28.69
CA GLN A 61 72.53 -69.36 -27.86
C GLN A 61 71.61 -68.17 -28.18
N GLU A 62 71.33 -67.91 -29.46
CA GLU A 62 70.38 -66.89 -29.88
C GLU A 62 68.97 -67.19 -29.35
N ALA A 63 68.51 -68.45 -29.47
CA ALA A 63 67.22 -68.88 -28.94
C ALA A 63 67.15 -68.75 -27.41
N LEU A 64 68.22 -69.09 -26.69
CA LEU A 64 68.30 -68.90 -25.24
C LEU A 64 68.20 -67.43 -24.84
N LEU A 65 68.98 -66.56 -25.49
CA LEU A 65 68.95 -65.11 -25.21
C LEU A 65 67.59 -64.49 -25.53
N GLU A 66 66.91 -64.97 -26.57
CA GLU A 66 65.56 -64.50 -26.88
C GLU A 66 64.53 -64.93 -25.83
N LEU A 67 64.60 -66.17 -25.33
CA LEU A 67 63.76 -66.65 -24.23
C LEU A 67 64.05 -65.89 -22.93
N GLU A 68 65.32 -65.60 -22.62
CA GLU A 68 65.71 -64.79 -21.46
C GLU A 68 65.17 -63.36 -21.56
N ARG A 69 65.24 -62.74 -22.75
CA ARG A 69 64.62 -61.43 -23.01
C ARG A 69 63.11 -61.48 -22.77
N GLN A 70 62.42 -62.49 -23.31
CA GLN A 70 60.97 -62.64 -23.11
C GLN A 70 60.60 -62.84 -21.64
N ALA A 71 61.40 -63.61 -20.89
CA ALA A 71 61.20 -63.81 -19.45
C ALA A 71 61.42 -62.50 -18.67
N ALA A 72 62.47 -61.74 -18.98
CA ALA A 72 62.75 -60.46 -18.35
C ALA A 72 61.65 -59.41 -18.64
N ASP A 73 61.18 -59.33 -19.89
CA ASP A 73 60.09 -58.43 -20.29
C ASP A 73 58.77 -58.80 -19.60
N ALA A 74 58.46 -60.10 -19.49
CA ALA A 74 57.28 -60.58 -18.80
C ALA A 74 57.33 -60.26 -17.29
N GLN A 75 58.50 -60.45 -16.65
CA GLN A 75 58.69 -60.11 -15.24
C GLN A 75 58.58 -58.60 -15.00
N ALA A 76 59.21 -57.77 -15.84
CA ALA A 76 59.12 -56.32 -15.74
C ALA A 76 57.68 -55.83 -15.94
N LYS A 77 56.96 -56.42 -16.90
CA LYS A 77 55.53 -56.11 -17.13
C LYS A 77 54.68 -56.49 -15.93
N GLN A 78 54.87 -57.69 -15.36
CA GLN A 78 54.16 -58.12 -14.16
C GLN A 78 54.45 -57.19 -12.97
N GLN A 79 55.72 -56.83 -12.73
CA GLN A 79 56.09 -55.92 -11.65
C GLN A 79 55.43 -54.54 -11.83
N ARG A 80 55.41 -54.01 -13.06
CA ARG A 80 54.76 -52.73 -13.37
C ARG A 80 53.25 -52.80 -13.14
N GLU A 81 52.60 -53.88 -13.56
CA GLU A 81 51.15 -54.08 -13.36
C GLU A 81 50.82 -54.19 -11.87
N VAL A 82 51.59 -54.98 -11.11
CA VAL A 82 51.41 -55.09 -9.65
C VAL A 82 51.62 -53.76 -8.95
N ALA A 83 52.66 -53.00 -9.31
CA ALA A 83 52.91 -51.68 -8.73
C ALA A 83 51.80 -50.68 -9.06
N THR A 84 51.30 -50.71 -10.30
CA THR A 84 50.21 -49.82 -10.75
C THR A 84 48.90 -50.16 -10.02
N VAL A 85 48.56 -51.44 -9.89
CA VAL A 85 47.37 -51.88 -9.16
C VAL A 85 47.50 -51.51 -7.69
N ARG A 86 48.64 -51.79 -7.04
CA ARG A 86 48.86 -51.39 -5.63
C ARG A 86 48.71 -49.89 -5.41
N ALA A 87 49.34 -49.07 -6.26
CA ALA A 87 49.24 -47.61 -6.15
C ALA A 87 47.80 -47.12 -6.34
N ARG A 88 47.03 -47.76 -7.24
CA ARG A 88 45.62 -47.45 -7.45
C ARG A 88 44.76 -47.82 -6.24
N GLU A 89 44.91 -49.03 -5.71
CA GLU A 89 44.16 -49.49 -4.54
C GLU A 89 44.49 -48.68 -3.28
N GLU A 90 45.76 -48.30 -3.08
CA GLU A 90 46.18 -47.43 -1.98
C GLU A 90 45.57 -46.03 -2.11
N ALA A 91 45.54 -45.46 -3.32
CA ALA A 91 44.92 -44.16 -3.57
C ALA A 91 43.39 -44.17 -3.35
N GLU A 92 42.71 -45.21 -3.83
CA GLU A 92 41.27 -45.39 -3.61
C GLU A 92 40.97 -45.61 -2.12
N THR A 93 41.77 -46.42 -1.43
CA THR A 93 41.63 -46.63 0.02
C THR A 93 41.81 -45.32 0.79
N ALA A 94 42.84 -44.53 0.46
CA ALA A 94 43.08 -43.24 1.09
C ALA A 94 41.94 -42.23 0.82
N LYS A 95 41.40 -42.23 -0.40
CA LYS A 95 40.25 -41.41 -0.78
C LYS A 95 39.00 -41.78 0.02
N VAL A 96 38.66 -43.06 0.10
CA VAL A 96 37.51 -43.56 0.87
C VAL A 96 37.68 -43.26 2.36
N GLN A 97 38.89 -43.44 2.92
CA GLN A 97 39.16 -43.08 4.31
C GLN A 97 38.99 -41.58 4.58
N ALA A 98 39.44 -40.71 3.66
CA ALA A 98 39.25 -39.28 3.77
C ALA A 98 37.76 -38.89 3.67
N GLU A 99 37.02 -39.47 2.72
CA GLU A 99 35.58 -39.26 2.57
C GLU A 99 34.80 -39.69 3.82
N GLU A 100 35.03 -40.89 4.33
CA GLU A 100 34.39 -41.36 5.56
C GLU A 100 34.76 -40.51 6.78
N LYS A 101 36.01 -40.03 6.87
CA LYS A 101 36.42 -39.10 7.92
C LYS A 101 35.69 -37.77 7.80
N THR A 102 35.60 -37.18 6.60
CA THR A 102 34.86 -35.91 6.40
C THR A 102 33.38 -36.06 6.71
N LYS A 103 32.78 -37.20 6.37
CA LYS A 103 31.38 -37.51 6.68
C LYS A 103 31.14 -37.66 8.18
N SER A 104 32.04 -38.34 8.89
CA SER A 104 32.02 -38.47 10.35
C SER A 104 32.18 -37.10 11.04
N GLU A 105 33.14 -36.29 10.60
CA GLU A 105 33.37 -34.94 11.13
C GLU A 105 32.20 -33.99 10.85
N MET A 106 31.60 -34.05 9.66
CA MET A 106 30.42 -33.27 9.31
C MET A 106 29.23 -33.68 10.18
N ALA A 107 29.00 -34.97 10.40
CA ALA A 107 27.96 -35.46 11.30
C ALA A 107 28.19 -34.99 12.75
N ARG A 108 29.45 -35.00 13.22
CA ARG A 108 29.84 -34.47 14.54
C ARG A 108 29.55 -32.98 14.66
N LEU A 109 29.98 -32.17 13.68
CA LEU A 109 29.75 -30.73 13.67
C LEU A 109 28.27 -30.37 13.63
N LEU A 110 27.47 -31.08 12.81
CA LEU A 110 26.02 -30.89 12.77
C LEU A 110 25.36 -31.24 14.11
N ALA A 111 25.78 -32.33 14.75
CA ALA A 111 25.31 -32.68 16.08
C ALA A 111 25.70 -31.60 17.12
N GLU A 112 26.94 -31.15 17.12
CA GLU A 112 27.43 -30.10 18.04
C GLU A 112 26.75 -28.74 17.81
N GLN A 113 26.53 -28.35 16.55
CA GLN A 113 25.76 -27.17 16.19
C GLN A 113 24.31 -27.29 16.68
N SER A 114 23.68 -28.45 16.49
CA SER A 114 22.31 -28.66 16.95
C SER A 114 22.19 -28.57 18.48
N VAL A 115 23.16 -29.13 19.21
CA VAL A 115 23.22 -29.04 20.68
C VAL A 115 23.45 -27.59 21.11
N SER A 116 24.38 -26.88 20.46
CA SER A 116 24.68 -25.47 20.77
C SER A 116 23.46 -24.56 20.54
N VAL A 117 22.77 -24.71 19.40
CA VAL A 117 21.54 -23.96 19.09
C VAL A 117 20.45 -24.27 20.11
N GLN A 118 20.29 -25.53 20.52
CA GLN A 118 19.32 -25.90 21.55
C GLN A 118 19.69 -25.29 22.91
N GLN A 119 20.97 -25.30 23.30
CA GLN A 119 21.42 -24.65 24.53
C GLN A 119 21.18 -23.14 24.51
N GLU A 120 21.48 -22.47 23.40
CA GLU A 120 21.23 -21.04 23.23
C GLU A 120 19.72 -20.72 23.25
N ASN A 121 18.89 -21.56 22.64
CA ASN A 121 17.43 -21.44 22.74
C ASN A 121 16.95 -21.59 24.19
N VAL A 122 17.47 -22.56 24.95
CA VAL A 122 17.14 -22.73 26.37
C VAL A 122 17.57 -21.51 27.19
N LEU A 123 18.75 -20.94 26.92
CA LEU A 123 19.21 -19.71 27.58
C LEU A 123 18.30 -18.53 27.25
N ARG A 124 17.96 -18.35 25.97
CA ARG A 124 17.03 -17.32 25.51
C ARG A 124 15.65 -17.49 26.14
N GLU A 125 15.13 -18.71 26.25
CA GLU A 125 13.86 -19.00 26.93
C GLU A 125 13.93 -18.66 28.42
N LYS A 126 15.04 -18.98 29.09
CA LYS A 126 15.27 -18.59 30.49
C LYS A 126 15.30 -17.07 30.64
N GLU A 127 16.00 -16.36 29.77
CA GLU A 127 16.05 -14.89 29.81
C GLU A 127 14.70 -14.25 29.51
N VAL A 128 13.95 -14.77 28.53
CA VAL A 128 12.58 -14.33 28.24
C VAL A 128 11.66 -14.60 29.42
N ALA A 129 11.74 -15.78 30.04
CA ALA A 129 10.98 -16.11 31.23
C ALA A 129 11.36 -15.21 32.42
N GLU A 130 12.63 -14.91 32.61
CA GLU A 130 13.11 -14.01 33.66
C GLU A 130 12.64 -12.56 33.42
N ASN A 131 12.74 -12.07 32.18
CA ASN A 131 12.23 -10.74 31.80
C ASN A 131 10.71 -10.66 31.92
N ASN A 132 9.98 -11.71 31.53
CA ASN A 132 8.54 -11.79 31.73
C ASN A 132 8.18 -11.81 33.22
N ARG A 133 8.94 -12.52 34.05
CA ARG A 133 8.79 -12.49 35.51
C ARG A 133 9.06 -11.09 36.06
N LYS A 134 10.14 -10.43 35.66
CA LYS A 134 10.48 -9.05 36.06
C LYS A 134 9.38 -8.06 35.64
N ARG A 135 8.85 -8.19 34.41
CA ARG A 135 7.71 -7.41 33.92
C ARG A 135 6.44 -7.66 34.73
N ALA A 136 6.14 -8.92 35.02
CA ALA A 136 4.97 -9.27 35.85
C ALA A 136 5.09 -8.70 37.26
N VAL A 137 6.27 -8.80 37.88
CA VAL A 137 6.54 -8.17 39.19
C VAL A 137 6.39 -6.66 39.13
N ALA A 138 6.98 -6.00 38.12
CA ALA A 138 6.87 -4.55 37.95
C ALA A 138 5.42 -4.09 37.70
N ILE A 139 4.63 -4.85 36.94
CA ILE A 139 3.21 -4.56 36.72
C ILE A 139 2.42 -4.70 38.02
N GLU A 140 2.69 -5.73 38.82
CA GLU A 140 2.04 -5.89 40.12
C GLU A 140 2.48 -4.80 41.11
N GLU A 141 3.75 -4.39 41.12
CA GLU A 141 4.23 -3.24 41.89
C GLU A 141 3.54 -1.95 41.47
N GLU A 142 3.42 -1.67 40.17
CA GLU A 142 2.72 -0.49 39.67
C GLU A 142 1.22 -0.53 40.01
N LYS A 143 0.57 -1.70 39.93
CA LYS A 143 -0.81 -1.88 40.36
C LYS A 143 -0.97 -1.60 41.86
N VAL A 144 -0.05 -2.06 42.69
CA VAL A 144 -0.05 -1.80 44.14
C VAL A 144 0.13 -0.31 44.42
N ILE A 145 1.06 0.36 43.73
CA ILE A 145 1.27 1.81 43.85
C ILE A 145 0.01 2.57 43.43
N ARG A 146 -0.56 2.24 42.27
CA ARG A 146 -1.78 2.85 41.75
C ARG A 146 -2.97 2.64 42.68
N ALA A 147 -3.13 1.45 43.25
CA ALA A 147 -4.16 1.16 44.24
C ALA A 147 -3.97 1.99 45.51
N ARG A 148 -2.73 2.13 45.99
CA ARG A 148 -2.39 2.96 47.16
C ARG A 148 -2.63 4.45 46.90
N GLU A 149 -2.30 4.93 45.70
CA GLU A 149 -2.58 6.31 45.28
C GLU A 149 -4.08 6.58 45.16
N LEU A 150 -4.85 5.64 44.59
CA LEU A 150 -6.31 5.70 44.56
C LEU A 150 -6.90 5.75 45.97
N GLU A 151 -6.43 4.92 46.89
CA GLU A 151 -6.87 4.93 48.29
C GLU A 151 -6.52 6.26 48.99
N VAL A 152 -5.36 6.85 48.68
CA VAL A 152 -5.00 8.20 49.17
C VAL A 152 -5.95 9.25 48.62
N VAL A 153 -6.26 9.22 47.31
CA VAL A 153 -7.20 10.15 46.65
C VAL A 153 -8.61 9.97 47.21
N ASP A 154 -9.08 8.74 47.41
CA ASP A 154 -10.41 8.47 47.97
C ASP A 154 -10.50 8.95 49.43
N ARG A 155 -9.46 8.71 50.23
CA ARG A 155 -9.36 9.25 51.59
C ARG A 155 -9.33 10.78 51.59
N GLU A 156 -8.58 11.41 50.70
CA GLU A 156 -8.55 12.87 50.59
C GLU A 156 -9.89 13.43 50.12
N LYS A 157 -10.57 12.76 49.19
CA LYS A 157 -11.92 13.11 48.74
C LYS A 157 -12.92 12.98 49.88
N GLU A 158 -12.85 11.93 50.69
CA GLU A 158 -13.72 11.76 51.85
C GLU A 158 -13.44 12.83 52.91
N VAL A 159 -12.17 13.10 53.22
CA VAL A 159 -11.77 14.15 54.16
C VAL A 159 -12.18 15.54 53.66
N THR A 160 -12.08 15.81 52.36
CA THR A 160 -12.49 17.09 51.77
C THR A 160 -14.02 17.21 51.73
N LEU A 161 -14.76 16.16 51.42
CA LEU A 161 -16.22 16.14 51.53
C LEU A 161 -16.67 16.38 52.97
N GLN A 162 -16.05 15.74 53.97
CA GLN A 162 -16.32 16.02 55.39
C GLN A 162 -15.96 17.45 55.79
N LYS A 163 -14.87 18.03 55.27
CA LYS A 163 -14.54 19.45 55.47
C LYS A 163 -15.60 20.36 54.83
N ILE A 164 -16.04 20.06 53.62
CA ILE A 164 -17.09 20.80 52.92
C ILE A 164 -18.41 20.70 53.68
N ASP A 165 -18.79 19.52 54.19
CA ASP A 165 -20.00 19.36 54.99
C ASP A 165 -19.89 20.10 56.33
N LYS A 166 -18.71 20.09 56.97
CA LYS A 166 -18.43 20.91 58.15
C LYS A 166 -18.56 22.39 57.84
N ASP A 167 -17.96 22.85 56.75
CA ASP A 167 -17.95 24.25 56.35
C ASP A 167 -19.35 24.69 55.91
N LYS A 168 -20.10 23.84 55.21
CA LYS A 168 -21.51 24.04 54.86
C LYS A 168 -22.38 24.11 56.11
N ALA A 169 -22.17 23.26 57.10
CA ALA A 169 -22.86 23.34 58.38
C ALA A 169 -22.53 24.66 59.10
N VAL A 170 -21.26 25.08 59.10
CA VAL A 170 -20.83 26.38 59.64
C VAL A 170 -21.44 27.54 58.86
N GLU A 171 -21.52 27.46 57.53
CA GLU A 171 -22.15 28.50 56.70
C GLU A 171 -23.66 28.57 56.91
N VAL A 172 -24.36 27.44 57.10
CA VAL A 172 -25.77 27.43 57.46
C VAL A 172 -25.98 28.12 58.81
N GLN A 173 -25.12 27.85 59.80
CA GLN A 173 -25.17 28.53 61.09
C GLN A 173 -24.82 30.03 60.96
N LYS A 174 -23.81 30.39 60.16
CA LYS A 174 -23.48 31.80 59.86
C LYS A 174 -24.61 32.51 59.14
N LYS A 175 -25.31 31.83 58.22
CA LYS A 175 -26.48 32.35 57.53
C LYS A 175 -27.63 32.55 58.50
N ALA A 176 -27.89 31.60 59.40
CA ALA A 176 -28.88 31.75 60.47
C ALA A 176 -28.52 32.93 61.40
N ILE A 177 -27.25 33.09 61.77
CA ILE A 177 -26.76 34.25 62.55
C ILE A 177 -26.94 35.54 61.74
N ALA A 178 -26.62 35.55 60.44
CA ALA A 178 -26.79 36.71 59.57
C ALA A 178 -28.25 37.06 59.32
N ASP A 179 -29.15 36.08 59.34
CA ASP A 179 -30.60 36.26 59.23
C ASP A 179 -31.16 36.81 60.54
N VAL A 180 -30.71 36.34 61.71
CA VAL A 180 -31.02 36.94 63.03
C VAL A 180 -30.46 38.36 63.13
N ILE A 181 -29.25 38.62 62.63
CA ILE A 181 -28.67 39.97 62.57
C ILE A 181 -29.46 40.84 61.59
N ARG A 182 -29.91 40.32 60.45
CA ARG A 182 -30.77 41.06 59.52
C ARG A 182 -32.12 41.36 60.15
N GLU A 183 -32.75 40.42 60.83
CA GLU A 183 -33.98 40.66 61.58
C GLU A 183 -33.76 41.72 62.66
N ARG A 184 -32.65 41.66 63.39
CA ARG A 184 -32.28 42.68 64.38
C ARG A 184 -32.03 44.05 63.74
N ILE A 185 -31.33 44.12 62.61
CA ILE A 185 -31.09 45.36 61.86
C ILE A 185 -32.39 45.89 61.27
N VAL A 186 -33.29 45.03 60.79
CA VAL A 186 -34.62 45.43 60.32
C VAL A 186 -35.45 45.99 61.48
N VAL A 187 -35.42 45.35 62.64
CA VAL A 187 -36.08 45.87 63.85
C VAL A 187 -35.45 47.19 64.28
N GLU A 188 -34.12 47.29 64.39
CA GLU A 188 -33.40 48.52 64.73
C GLU A 188 -33.64 49.63 63.69
N ARG A 189 -33.71 49.29 62.40
CA ARG A 189 -34.06 50.23 61.32
C ARG A 189 -35.52 50.67 61.42
N THR A 190 -36.46 49.78 61.73
CA THR A 190 -37.86 50.16 61.95
C THR A 190 -38.00 51.02 63.20
N VAL A 191 -37.27 50.76 64.28
CA VAL A 191 -37.27 51.60 65.47
C VAL A 191 -36.67 52.98 65.15
N ALA A 192 -35.57 53.04 64.42
CA ALA A 192 -34.97 54.30 63.99
C ALA A 192 -35.84 55.09 62.99
N GLU A 193 -36.49 54.42 62.03
CA GLU A 193 -37.47 55.00 61.11
C GLU A 193 -38.69 55.54 61.88
N GLN A 194 -39.18 54.81 62.88
CA GLN A 194 -40.29 55.28 63.73
C GLN A 194 -39.86 56.45 64.62
N GLU A 195 -38.65 56.45 65.18
CA GLU A 195 -38.13 57.56 65.98
C GLU A 195 -37.93 58.84 65.14
N GLU A 196 -37.38 58.72 63.93
CA GLU A 196 -37.27 59.85 63.00
C GLU A 196 -38.64 60.31 62.48
N ALA A 197 -39.57 59.39 62.17
CA ALA A 197 -40.94 59.75 61.79
C ALA A 197 -41.70 60.46 62.92
N ILE A 198 -41.48 60.09 64.19
CA ILE A 198 -42.06 60.79 65.35
C ILE A 198 -41.46 62.20 65.49
N LYS A 199 -40.15 62.37 65.25
CA LYS A 199 -39.51 63.70 65.25
C LYS A 199 -40.01 64.57 64.09
N GLU A 200 -40.11 64.01 62.89
CA GLU A 200 -40.62 64.68 61.71
C GLU A 200 -42.08 65.10 61.92
N LEU A 201 -42.93 64.21 62.44
CA LEU A 201 -44.32 64.54 62.77
C LEU A 201 -44.41 65.68 63.79
N ARG A 202 -43.54 65.70 64.81
CA ARG A 202 -43.50 66.81 65.79
C ARG A 202 -43.09 68.13 65.14
N GLN A 203 -42.04 68.14 64.32
CA GLN A 203 -41.59 69.34 63.61
C GLN A 203 -42.62 69.85 62.60
N VAL A 204 -43.24 68.95 61.84
CA VAL A 204 -44.31 69.28 60.87
C VAL A 204 -45.56 69.79 61.59
N ALA A 205 -45.97 69.17 62.70
CA ALA A 205 -47.13 69.62 63.47
C ALA A 205 -46.90 71.00 64.12
N GLU A 206 -45.68 71.30 64.56
CA GLU A 206 -45.31 72.60 65.12
C GLU A 206 -45.24 73.69 64.04
N ALA A 207 -44.68 73.37 62.87
CA ALA A 207 -44.68 74.23 61.68
C ALA A 207 -46.10 74.46 61.13
N GLU A 208 -46.97 73.45 61.12
CA GLU A 208 -48.38 73.58 60.73
C GLU A 208 -49.16 74.45 61.71
N ARG A 209 -48.90 74.36 63.01
CA ARG A 209 -49.55 75.22 64.02
C ARG A 209 -49.18 76.68 63.85
N THR A 210 -47.89 76.97 63.63
CA THR A 210 -47.42 78.34 63.38
C THR A 210 -47.94 78.87 62.05
N LYS A 211 -47.98 78.05 61.00
CA LYS A 211 -48.59 78.41 59.70
C LYS A 211 -50.10 78.68 59.84
N LYS A 212 -50.86 77.83 60.54
CA LYS A 212 -52.30 78.05 60.77
C LYS A 212 -52.57 79.30 61.60
N SER A 213 -51.77 79.55 62.65
CA SER A 213 -51.85 80.78 63.45
C SER A 213 -51.63 82.04 62.61
N THR A 214 -50.60 82.04 61.75
CA THR A 214 -50.30 83.19 60.87
C THR A 214 -51.34 83.40 59.77
N ILE A 215 -51.90 82.33 59.20
CA ILE A 215 -53.01 82.42 58.22
C ILE A 215 -54.27 82.98 58.88
N ILE A 216 -54.68 82.47 60.05
CA ILE A 216 -55.89 82.95 60.74
C ILE A 216 -55.76 84.45 61.09
N LEU A 217 -54.57 84.89 61.50
CA LEU A 217 -54.33 86.29 61.83
C LEU A 217 -54.36 87.20 60.58
N ALA A 218 -53.87 86.69 59.44
CA ALA A 218 -53.94 87.38 58.15
C ALA A 218 -55.37 87.40 57.57
N GLU A 219 -56.12 86.30 57.71
CA GLU A 219 -57.53 86.20 57.32
C GLU A 219 -58.39 87.17 58.13
N GLY A 220 -58.20 87.24 59.45
CA GLY A 220 -58.91 88.21 60.30
C GLY A 220 -58.67 89.67 59.89
N GLN A 221 -57.44 90.02 59.51
CA GLN A 221 -57.11 91.37 59.02
C GLN A 221 -57.69 91.64 57.62
N ALA A 222 -57.78 90.62 56.76
CA ALA A 222 -58.40 90.72 55.44
C ALA A 222 -59.92 90.86 55.54
N GLU A 223 -60.57 90.10 56.43
CA GLU A 223 -62.00 90.20 56.70
C GLU A 223 -62.37 91.57 57.29
N GLU A 224 -61.56 92.12 58.20
CA GLU A 224 -61.79 93.45 58.76
C GLU A 224 -61.78 94.53 57.66
N LYS A 225 -60.81 94.48 56.74
CA LYS A 225 -60.72 95.40 55.61
C LYS A 225 -61.87 95.21 54.62
N LEU A 226 -62.23 93.97 54.31
CA LEU A 226 -63.35 93.64 53.43
C LEU A 226 -64.67 94.20 53.98
N VAL A 227 -64.93 94.01 55.28
CA VAL A 227 -66.15 94.51 55.93
C VAL A 227 -66.19 96.04 55.91
N LEU A 228 -65.05 96.71 56.11
CA LEU A 228 -64.96 98.16 56.04
C LEU A 228 -65.28 98.68 54.63
N GLU A 229 -64.68 98.07 53.60
CA GLU A 229 -64.91 98.44 52.20
C GLU A 229 -66.35 98.17 51.76
N VAL A 230 -66.89 96.97 52.05
CA VAL A 230 -68.27 96.60 51.71
C VAL A 230 -69.27 97.53 52.39
N LYS A 231 -69.10 97.84 53.68
CA LYS A 231 -70.00 98.80 54.36
C LYS A 231 -69.88 100.20 53.80
N SER A 232 -68.69 100.63 53.40
CA SER A 232 -68.50 101.93 52.74
C SER A 232 -69.19 101.98 51.38
N ALA A 233 -69.13 100.89 50.60
CA ALA A 233 -69.77 100.75 49.30
C ALA A 233 -71.30 100.68 49.43
N GLU A 234 -71.84 99.90 50.39
CA GLU A 234 -73.27 99.86 50.69
C GLU A 234 -73.81 101.24 51.12
N ALA A 235 -73.05 102.00 51.92
CA ALA A 235 -73.42 103.35 52.30
C ALA A 235 -73.45 104.30 51.09
N GLN A 236 -72.52 104.16 50.14
CA GLN A 236 -72.52 104.92 48.89
C GLN A 236 -73.69 104.52 47.98
N GLU A 237 -73.98 103.23 47.85
CA GLU A 237 -75.11 102.73 47.07
C GLU A 237 -76.43 103.26 47.61
N ARG A 238 -76.64 103.21 48.94
CA ARG A 238 -77.84 103.77 49.57
C ARG A 238 -77.97 105.27 49.30
N ARG A 239 -76.88 106.03 49.37
CA ARG A 239 -76.91 107.47 49.00
C ARG A 239 -77.27 107.68 47.53
N ALA A 240 -76.72 106.89 46.62
CA ALA A 240 -77.03 106.97 45.20
C ALA A 240 -78.51 106.62 44.92
N ARG A 241 -79.04 105.59 45.57
CA ARG A 241 -80.47 105.22 45.48
C ARG A 241 -81.38 106.33 45.99
N HIS A 242 -81.08 106.93 47.15
CA HIS A 242 -81.87 108.04 47.67
C HIS A 242 -81.84 109.26 46.76
N LYS A 243 -80.66 109.58 46.19
CA LYS A 243 -80.53 110.66 45.20
C LYS A 243 -81.31 110.37 43.91
N ALA A 244 -81.25 109.13 43.40
CA ALA A 244 -82.03 108.72 42.24
C ALA A 244 -83.55 108.78 42.49
N THR A 245 -84.01 108.44 43.69
CA THR A 245 -85.44 108.60 44.06
C THR A 245 -85.85 110.07 44.18
N GLU A 246 -84.96 110.95 44.65
CA GLU A 246 -85.20 112.40 44.69
C GLU A 246 -85.32 112.96 43.28
N ASP A 247 -84.40 112.58 42.38
CA ASP A 247 -84.43 113.01 40.97
C ASP A 247 -85.68 112.48 40.23
N MET A 248 -86.09 111.22 40.47
CA MET A 248 -87.32 110.66 39.90
C MET A 248 -88.57 111.39 40.40
N THR A 249 -88.65 111.70 41.70
CA THR A 249 -89.82 112.41 42.24
C THR A 249 -89.92 113.85 41.74
N LEU A 250 -88.79 114.53 41.54
CA LEU A 250 -88.74 115.83 40.86
C LEU A 250 -89.12 115.73 39.38
N ALA A 251 -88.68 114.68 38.68
CA ALA A 251 -89.05 114.44 37.29
C ALA A 251 -90.54 114.12 37.13
N ASP A 252 -91.12 113.28 37.99
CA ASP A 252 -92.55 112.96 38.02
C ASP A 252 -93.41 114.19 38.33
N ALA A 253 -92.95 115.07 39.23
CA ALA A 253 -93.62 116.33 39.49
C ALA A 253 -93.64 117.24 38.25
N ARG A 254 -92.52 117.32 37.51
CA ARG A 254 -92.46 118.06 36.24
C ARG A 254 -93.33 117.42 35.15
N LEU A 255 -93.34 116.09 35.08
CA LEU A 255 -94.14 115.34 34.11
C LEU A 255 -95.63 115.55 34.37
N LYS A 256 -96.09 115.55 35.63
CA LYS A 256 -97.48 115.88 35.99
C LYS A 256 -97.88 117.30 35.61
N ILE A 257 -96.98 118.28 35.72
CA ILE A 257 -97.25 119.65 35.27
C ILE A 257 -97.41 119.66 33.73
N ALA A 258 -96.50 119.00 33.01
CA ALA A 258 -96.56 118.91 31.56
C ALA A 258 -97.76 118.09 31.04
N GLU A 259 -98.16 117.02 31.73
CA GLU A 259 -99.34 116.23 31.41
C GLU A 259 -100.61 117.06 31.56
N ARG A 260 -100.73 117.87 32.62
CA ARG A 260 -101.88 118.76 32.80
C ARG A 260 -101.97 119.81 31.69
N GLU A 261 -100.84 120.33 31.21
CA GLU A 261 -100.79 121.21 30.05
C GLU A 261 -101.13 120.46 28.74
N ALA A 262 -100.62 119.25 28.57
CA ALA A 262 -100.88 118.42 27.38
C ALA A 262 -102.34 117.97 27.30
N GLU A 263 -102.96 117.63 28.43
CA GLU A 263 -104.36 117.22 28.52
C GLU A 263 -105.31 118.40 28.24
N ALA A 264 -104.89 119.63 28.57
CA ALA A 264 -105.57 120.84 28.12
C ALA A 264 -105.54 120.97 26.59
N LYS A 265 -104.39 120.73 25.95
CA LYS A 265 -104.25 120.74 24.48
C LYS A 265 -104.94 119.58 23.78
N LYS A 266 -104.97 118.39 24.41
CA LYS A 266 -105.62 117.21 23.85
C LYS A 266 -107.13 117.36 23.77
N ARG A 267 -107.76 117.98 24.77
CA ARG A 267 -109.19 118.34 24.68
C ARG A 267 -109.48 119.31 23.54
N GLU A 268 -108.54 120.18 23.19
CA GLU A 268 -108.63 121.03 21.99
C GLU A 268 -108.57 120.19 20.70
N ALA A 269 -107.68 119.19 20.64
CA ALA A 269 -107.46 118.35 19.45
C ALA A 269 -108.51 117.24 19.25
N GLU A 270 -109.08 116.68 20.32
CA GLU A 270 -110.16 115.68 20.24
C GLU A 270 -111.45 116.29 19.66
N GLY A 271 -111.63 117.61 19.76
CA GLY A 271 -112.67 118.32 19.01
C GLY A 271 -112.49 118.24 17.49
N VAL A 272 -111.26 118.00 17.01
CA VAL A 272 -110.89 117.96 15.59
C VAL A 272 -110.89 116.53 15.04
N GLU A 273 -110.61 115.52 15.86
CA GLU A 273 -110.38 114.13 15.40
C GLU A 273 -111.66 113.28 15.22
N ALA A 274 -112.81 113.74 15.71
CA ALA A 274 -114.10 113.03 15.56
C ALA A 274 -114.61 112.88 14.10
N ILE A 275 -113.86 113.32 13.09
CA ILE A 275 -114.36 113.49 11.71
C ILE A 275 -113.97 112.36 10.73
N SER A 276 -112.99 111.46 11.00
CA SER A 276 -112.44 110.62 9.90
C SER A 276 -112.06 109.15 10.24
N ALA A 277 -112.50 108.21 9.39
CA ALA A 277 -112.65 106.75 9.55
C ALA A 277 -111.41 105.79 9.34
N ALA A 278 -111.65 104.44 9.36
CA ALA A 278 -110.78 103.24 9.57
C ALA A 278 -110.72 102.19 8.37
N PRO A 279 -110.41 100.84 8.47
CA PRO A 279 -109.17 100.01 8.71
C PRO A 279 -108.98 98.65 7.85
N GLY A 280 -108.01 97.72 8.15
CA GLY A 280 -107.97 96.25 7.73
C GLY A 280 -106.63 95.38 7.88
N LEU A 281 -106.67 94.02 8.07
CA LEU A 281 -105.67 93.07 8.71
C LEU A 281 -105.31 91.69 7.97
N ALA A 282 -104.13 91.06 8.30
CA ALA A 282 -103.71 89.60 8.50
C ALA A 282 -103.61 88.42 7.46
N SER A 283 -102.54 87.55 7.57
CA SER A 283 -102.54 86.05 7.85
C SER A 283 -101.51 85.13 7.09
N ALA A 284 -100.88 84.13 7.77
CA ALA A 284 -100.33 82.86 7.20
C ALA A 284 -99.70 81.92 8.28
N LYS A 285 -100.17 80.65 8.39
CA LYS A 285 -99.46 79.48 8.99
C LYS A 285 -100.36 78.21 8.96
N VAL A 286 -100.01 77.15 8.20
CA VAL A 286 -100.27 75.68 8.40
C VAL A 286 -99.85 74.89 7.13
N GLN A 287 -98.63 74.33 6.93
CA GLN A 287 -98.40 73.48 5.73
C GLN A 287 -97.23 72.46 5.66
N VAL A 288 -96.78 71.78 6.73
CA VAL A 288 -95.64 70.82 6.56
C VAL A 288 -95.81 69.49 7.31
N ALA A 289 -96.61 68.52 6.82
CA ALA A 289 -96.67 67.21 7.50
C ALA A 289 -96.98 65.96 6.65
N SER A 290 -96.62 65.85 5.36
CA SER A 290 -96.98 64.63 4.59
C SER A 290 -96.10 64.29 3.36
N ALA A 291 -94.99 63.54 3.52
CA ALA A 291 -94.29 62.92 2.37
C ALA A 291 -93.27 61.81 2.75
N HIS A 292 -93.69 60.60 3.17
CA HIS A 292 -92.74 59.53 3.56
C HIS A 292 -93.11 58.08 3.16
N ALA A 293 -93.75 57.83 2.00
CA ALA A 293 -94.30 56.51 1.67
C ALA A 293 -93.86 55.85 0.33
N GLN A 294 -92.73 56.23 -0.30
CA GLN A 294 -92.40 55.79 -1.68
C GLN A 294 -91.27 54.75 -1.87
N LEU A 295 -90.66 54.18 -0.82
CA LEU A 295 -89.42 53.40 -0.98
C LEU A 295 -89.55 51.86 -1.09
N ALA A 296 -90.75 51.27 -1.02
CA ALA A 296 -90.88 49.83 -0.72
C ALA A 296 -91.05 48.85 -1.91
N GLN A 297 -90.93 49.25 -3.18
CA GLN A 297 -91.31 48.38 -4.32
C GLN A 297 -90.19 47.80 -5.20
N TYR A 298 -88.91 48.15 -5.05
CA TYR A 298 -87.87 47.74 -6.02
C TYR A 298 -87.08 46.46 -5.68
N GLU A 299 -87.28 45.81 -4.54
CA GLU A 299 -86.37 44.74 -4.07
C GLU A 299 -86.67 43.31 -4.56
N ALA A 300 -87.80 43.04 -5.24
CA ALA A 300 -88.26 41.65 -5.43
C ALA A 300 -87.84 40.94 -6.73
N GLU A 301 -87.34 41.61 -7.77
CA GLU A 301 -87.17 40.97 -9.11
C GLU A 301 -85.75 40.46 -9.45
N ALA A 302 -84.73 40.74 -8.63
CA ALA A 302 -83.33 40.48 -9.01
C ALA A 302 -82.75 39.09 -8.65
N SER A 303 -83.38 38.29 -7.76
CA SER A 303 -82.69 37.13 -7.15
C SER A 303 -82.74 35.80 -7.95
N GLY A 304 -83.55 35.71 -9.00
CA GLY A 304 -83.88 34.44 -9.67
C GLY A 304 -82.87 33.93 -10.71
N LYS A 305 -82.10 34.81 -11.38
CA LYS A 305 -81.25 34.42 -12.53
C LYS A 305 -79.78 34.15 -12.21
N GLN A 306 -79.32 34.41 -10.99
CA GLN A 306 -77.90 34.30 -10.62
C GLN A 306 -77.47 32.88 -10.21
N LYS A 307 -78.40 32.03 -9.77
CA LYS A 307 -78.05 30.76 -9.09
C LYS A 307 -77.73 29.58 -10.03
N ILE A 308 -78.10 29.64 -11.32
CA ILE A 308 -77.86 28.54 -12.27
C ILE A 308 -76.51 28.68 -13.00
N GLY A 309 -76.03 29.92 -13.23
CA GLY A 309 -74.74 30.15 -13.89
C GLY A 309 -73.49 29.93 -13.01
N LEU A 310 -73.64 29.93 -11.68
CA LEU A 310 -72.51 29.75 -10.75
C LEU A 310 -72.09 28.28 -10.57
N ALA A 311 -72.96 27.32 -10.86
CA ALA A 311 -72.68 25.90 -10.66
C ALA A 311 -71.88 25.25 -11.79
N GLU A 312 -72.13 25.62 -13.06
CA GLU A 312 -71.38 25.08 -14.22
C GLU A 312 -69.94 25.61 -14.31
N VAL A 313 -69.68 26.84 -13.84
CA VAL A 313 -68.35 27.43 -13.83
C VAL A 313 -67.47 26.77 -12.76
N GLN A 314 -68.03 26.45 -11.58
CA GLN A 314 -67.27 25.85 -10.47
C GLN A 314 -66.72 24.44 -10.78
N VAL A 315 -67.47 23.62 -11.51
CA VAL A 315 -67.01 22.27 -11.91
C VAL A 315 -65.89 22.35 -12.94
N ARG A 316 -66.02 23.25 -13.92
CA ARG A 316 -65.02 23.42 -14.99
C ARG A 316 -63.71 24.07 -14.50
N THR A 317 -63.78 24.94 -13.49
CA THR A 317 -62.58 25.47 -12.82
C THR A 317 -61.89 24.43 -11.94
N ALA A 318 -62.66 23.54 -11.28
CA ALA A 318 -62.09 22.50 -10.43
C ALA A 318 -61.32 21.43 -11.23
N ASP A 319 -61.84 20.98 -12.38
CA ASP A 319 -61.16 19.99 -13.24
C ASP A 319 -59.89 20.58 -13.91
N ALA A 320 -59.92 21.87 -14.27
CA ALA A 320 -58.76 22.58 -14.82
C ALA A 320 -57.66 22.80 -13.76
N GLU A 321 -58.03 23.12 -12.51
CA GLU A 321 -57.07 23.25 -11.41
C GLU A 321 -56.45 21.90 -11.01
N ALA A 322 -57.21 20.81 -11.05
CA ALA A 322 -56.70 19.47 -10.75
C ALA A 322 -55.66 19.00 -11.78
N THR A 323 -55.90 19.26 -13.07
CA THR A 323 -54.96 18.92 -14.16
C THR A 323 -53.72 19.82 -14.18
N LEU A 324 -53.85 21.11 -13.86
CA LEU A 324 -52.70 22.00 -13.67
C LEU A 324 -51.83 21.60 -12.46
N LYS A 325 -52.45 21.25 -11.33
CA LYS A 325 -51.71 20.82 -10.12
C LYS A 325 -50.99 19.49 -10.32
N ALA A 326 -51.60 18.53 -11.04
CA ALA A 326 -50.94 17.28 -11.39
C ALA A 326 -49.75 17.51 -12.35
N GLY A 327 -49.92 18.34 -13.39
CA GLY A 327 -48.83 18.70 -14.31
C GLY A 327 -47.69 19.48 -13.66
N GLN A 328 -48.00 20.36 -12.69
CA GLN A 328 -47.00 21.09 -11.91
C GLN A 328 -46.24 20.18 -10.94
N ALA A 329 -46.92 19.20 -10.33
CA ALA A 329 -46.27 18.22 -9.45
C ALA A 329 -45.32 17.30 -10.24
N ASP A 330 -45.73 16.81 -11.41
CA ASP A 330 -44.88 15.96 -12.26
C ASP A 330 -43.68 16.72 -12.86
N ALA A 331 -43.87 18.00 -13.20
CA ALA A 331 -42.78 18.87 -13.64
C ALA A 331 -41.77 19.15 -12.52
N GLN A 332 -42.25 19.43 -11.30
CA GLN A 332 -41.38 19.63 -10.13
C GLN A 332 -40.62 18.36 -9.73
N VAL A 333 -41.25 17.18 -9.81
CA VAL A 333 -40.56 15.91 -9.52
C VAL A 333 -39.45 15.65 -10.54
N LYS A 334 -39.68 15.91 -11.84
CA LYS A 334 -38.64 15.78 -12.87
C LYS A 334 -37.54 16.81 -12.74
N GLU A 335 -37.86 18.04 -12.36
CA GLU A 335 -36.87 19.09 -12.10
C GLU A 335 -36.01 18.74 -10.88
N LEU A 336 -36.62 18.26 -9.80
CA LEU A 336 -35.90 17.81 -8.60
C LEU A 336 -35.01 16.60 -8.86
N LEU A 337 -35.46 15.62 -9.64
CA LEU A 337 -34.65 14.48 -10.07
C LEU A 337 -33.49 14.91 -10.97
N GLY A 338 -33.74 15.81 -11.93
CA GLY A 338 -32.67 16.36 -12.78
C GLY A 338 -31.64 17.16 -12.00
N LEU A 339 -32.07 17.96 -11.02
CA LEU A 339 -31.18 18.69 -10.11
C LEU A 339 -30.40 17.76 -9.17
N ALA A 340 -30.99 16.64 -8.75
CA ALA A 340 -30.30 15.64 -7.95
C ALA A 340 -29.21 14.92 -8.76
N ASP A 341 -29.50 14.50 -9.99
CA ASP A 341 -28.51 13.87 -10.88
C ASP A 341 -27.37 14.82 -11.25
N VAL A 342 -27.68 16.10 -11.51
CA VAL A 342 -26.64 17.12 -11.74
C VAL A 342 -25.78 17.30 -10.50
N LYS A 343 -26.39 17.37 -9.30
CA LYS A 343 -25.64 17.49 -8.04
C LYS A 343 -24.74 16.28 -7.76
N VAL A 344 -25.21 15.07 -8.04
CA VAL A 344 -24.41 13.84 -7.90
C VAL A 344 -23.23 13.88 -8.87
N ARG A 345 -23.48 14.18 -10.15
CA ARG A 345 -22.39 14.29 -11.14
C ARG A 345 -21.39 15.40 -10.84
N THR A 346 -21.83 16.55 -10.31
CA THR A 346 -20.91 17.60 -9.87
C THR A 346 -20.12 17.19 -8.65
N ALA A 347 -20.74 16.49 -7.70
CA ALA A 347 -20.05 15.99 -6.51
C ALA A 347 -19.03 14.89 -6.87
N ASP A 348 -19.38 14.00 -7.80
CA ASP A 348 -18.48 12.97 -8.32
C ASP A 348 -17.31 13.59 -9.10
N ALA A 349 -17.57 14.59 -9.96
CA ALA A 349 -16.51 15.29 -10.68
C ALA A 349 -15.58 16.09 -9.75
N GLU A 350 -16.11 16.72 -8.70
CA GLU A 350 -15.31 17.37 -7.65
C GLU A 350 -14.53 16.35 -6.81
N ALA A 351 -15.09 15.17 -6.55
CA ALA A 351 -14.41 14.09 -5.85
C ALA A 351 -13.26 13.55 -6.69
N ASP A 352 -13.46 13.31 -7.98
CA ASP A 352 -12.44 12.85 -8.92
C ASP A 352 -11.35 13.90 -9.13
N GLN A 353 -11.70 15.19 -9.23
CA GLN A 353 -10.70 16.28 -9.27
C GLN A 353 -9.87 16.33 -7.99
N LYS A 354 -10.49 16.28 -6.81
CA LYS A 354 -9.77 16.26 -5.53
C LYS A 354 -8.92 15.01 -5.39
N PHE A 355 -9.41 13.86 -5.84
CA PHE A 355 -8.66 12.60 -5.83
C PHE A 355 -7.44 12.70 -6.75
N GLY A 356 -7.61 13.21 -7.97
CA GLY A 356 -6.52 13.44 -8.92
C GLY A 356 -5.50 14.47 -8.43
N GLU A 357 -5.93 15.55 -7.76
CA GLU A 357 -5.03 16.53 -7.14
C GLU A 357 -4.23 15.92 -5.98
N VAL A 358 -4.89 15.13 -5.11
CA VAL A 358 -4.21 14.41 -4.01
C VAL A 358 -3.24 13.38 -4.56
N GLU A 359 -3.61 12.68 -5.64
CA GLU A 359 -2.74 11.70 -6.29
C GLU A 359 -1.53 12.38 -6.95
N ALA A 360 -1.73 13.50 -7.64
CA ALA A 360 -0.65 14.31 -8.20
C ALA A 360 0.29 14.85 -7.11
N GLN A 361 -0.25 15.37 -6.01
CA GLN A 361 0.54 15.83 -4.86
C GLN A 361 1.32 14.68 -4.20
N ASN A 362 0.70 13.50 -4.07
CA ASN A 362 1.37 12.32 -3.52
C ASN A 362 2.52 11.84 -4.43
N ILE A 363 2.30 11.87 -5.74
CA ILE A 363 3.33 11.53 -6.74
C ILE A 363 4.47 12.55 -6.68
N GLU A 364 4.16 13.85 -6.65
CA GLU A 364 5.14 14.92 -6.52
C GLU A 364 5.95 14.78 -5.22
N ALA A 365 5.27 14.57 -4.09
CA ALA A 365 5.90 14.37 -2.80
C ALA A 365 6.80 13.11 -2.78
N ARG A 366 6.36 12.00 -3.38
CA ARG A 366 7.19 10.79 -3.54
C ARG A 366 8.42 11.06 -4.37
N PHE A 367 8.27 11.65 -5.56
CA PHE A 367 9.43 11.95 -6.41
C PHE A 367 10.38 12.95 -5.78
N HIS A 368 9.86 13.94 -5.05
CA HIS A 368 10.71 14.88 -4.32
C HIS A 368 11.44 14.21 -3.16
N ALA A 369 10.78 13.30 -2.43
CA ALA A 369 11.42 12.50 -1.36
C ALA A 369 12.47 11.55 -1.92
N GLU A 370 12.19 10.88 -3.05
CA GLU A 370 13.12 10.00 -3.75
C GLU A 370 14.32 10.77 -4.29
N ALA A 371 14.09 11.93 -4.93
CA ALA A 371 15.16 12.79 -5.44
C ALA A 371 16.06 13.30 -4.31
N LYS A 372 15.48 13.68 -3.17
CA LYS A 372 16.24 14.08 -1.98
C LYS A 372 17.04 12.90 -1.42
N GLY A 373 16.41 11.73 -1.25
CA GLY A 373 17.09 10.52 -0.78
C GLY A 373 18.21 10.05 -1.72
N LEU A 374 18.04 10.21 -3.04
CA LEU A 374 19.09 9.97 -4.03
C LEU A 374 20.24 10.97 -3.88
N ARG A 375 19.96 12.27 -3.75
CA ARG A 375 20.98 13.29 -3.50
C ARG A 375 21.79 12.98 -2.23
N ASP A 376 21.10 12.73 -1.12
CA ASP A 376 21.73 12.42 0.16
C ASP A 376 22.58 11.14 0.06
N LYS A 377 22.12 10.12 -0.68
CA LYS A 377 22.91 8.91 -0.97
C LYS A 377 24.14 9.19 -1.83
N PHE A 378 24.02 10.01 -2.87
CA PHE A 378 25.16 10.36 -3.72
C PHE A 378 26.19 11.21 -2.97
N GLU A 379 25.76 12.15 -2.12
CA GLU A 379 26.66 12.92 -1.26
C GLU A 379 27.35 12.02 -0.22
N ALA A 380 26.62 11.10 0.40
CA ALA A 380 27.20 10.11 1.32
C ALA A 380 28.21 9.21 0.60
N MET A 381 27.90 8.73 -0.60
CA MET A 381 28.85 7.93 -1.40
C MET A 381 30.08 8.74 -1.83
N ALA A 382 29.91 10.02 -2.17
CA ALA A 382 31.01 10.90 -2.53
C ALA A 382 31.96 11.16 -1.34
N ALA A 383 31.42 11.24 -0.12
CA ALA A 383 32.19 11.42 1.11
C ALA A 383 32.90 10.13 1.60
N MET A 384 32.50 8.95 1.09
CA MET A 384 33.16 7.67 1.42
C MET A 384 34.49 7.49 0.69
N SER A 385 35.42 6.77 1.33
CA SER A 385 36.67 6.32 0.68
C SER A 385 36.39 5.30 -0.43
N GLU A 386 37.34 5.16 -1.35
CA GLU A 386 37.22 4.28 -2.53
C GLU A 386 36.95 2.80 -2.15
N ASP A 387 37.64 2.28 -1.13
CA ASP A 387 37.40 0.92 -0.61
C ASP A 387 36.01 0.74 0.00
N THR A 388 35.54 1.74 0.75
CA THR A 388 34.22 1.69 1.40
C THR A 388 33.11 1.74 0.35
N ARG A 389 33.28 2.58 -0.68
CA ARG A 389 32.37 2.68 -1.81
C ARG A 389 32.32 1.38 -2.61
N ALA A 390 33.47 0.75 -2.88
CA ALA A 390 33.54 -0.52 -3.59
C ALA A 390 32.82 -1.65 -2.82
N HIS A 391 32.97 -1.70 -1.50
CA HIS A 391 32.24 -2.66 -0.66
C HIS A 391 30.73 -2.40 -0.67
N GLU A 392 30.31 -1.14 -0.61
CA GLU A 392 28.87 -0.77 -0.64
C GLU A 392 28.25 -1.05 -2.01
N GLU A 393 28.95 -0.75 -3.12
CA GLU A 393 28.53 -1.12 -4.47
C GLU A 393 28.43 -2.64 -4.64
N PHE A 394 29.37 -3.40 -4.08
CA PHE A 394 29.31 -4.87 -4.07
C PHE A 394 28.08 -5.38 -3.30
N ARG A 395 27.82 -4.82 -2.11
CA ARG A 395 26.61 -5.14 -1.32
C ARG A 395 25.34 -4.83 -2.10
N MET A 396 25.24 -3.65 -2.70
CA MET A 396 24.08 -3.25 -3.51
C MET A 396 23.90 -4.16 -4.74
N ARG A 397 24.99 -4.60 -5.38
CA ARG A 397 24.92 -5.56 -6.50
C ARG A 397 24.39 -6.92 -6.03
N LEU A 398 24.83 -7.40 -4.87
CA LEU A 398 24.36 -8.65 -4.28
C LEU A 398 22.87 -8.56 -3.92
N GLU A 399 22.45 -7.45 -3.29
CA GLU A 399 21.06 -7.19 -2.92
C GLU A 399 20.15 -7.09 -4.16
N LYS A 400 20.59 -6.38 -5.20
CA LYS A 400 19.88 -6.32 -6.48
C LYS A 400 19.70 -7.71 -7.09
N SER A 401 20.78 -8.50 -7.15
CA SER A 401 20.73 -9.89 -7.64
C SER A 401 19.76 -10.77 -6.84
N HIS A 402 19.74 -10.59 -5.51
CA HIS A 402 18.79 -11.30 -4.63
C HIS A 402 17.33 -10.90 -4.94
N ILE A 403 17.05 -9.60 -5.09
CA ILE A 403 15.72 -9.10 -5.44
C ILE A 403 15.28 -9.59 -6.82
N GLU A 404 16.15 -9.53 -7.82
CA GLU A 404 15.87 -10.06 -9.17
C GLU A 404 15.55 -11.56 -9.11
N THR A 405 16.31 -12.32 -8.32
CA THR A 405 16.08 -13.76 -8.12
C THR A 405 14.72 -14.01 -7.46
N LEU A 406 14.38 -13.29 -6.39
CA LEU A 406 13.09 -13.41 -5.72
C LEU A 406 11.93 -13.05 -6.65
N LYS A 407 12.04 -11.95 -7.41
CA LYS A 407 11.02 -11.55 -8.39
C LYS A 407 10.89 -12.56 -9.54
N GLY A 408 12.00 -13.17 -9.96
CA GLY A 408 11.98 -14.29 -10.89
C GLY A 408 11.23 -15.51 -10.35
N ILE A 409 11.42 -15.86 -9.08
CA ILE A 409 10.70 -16.95 -8.41
C ILE A 409 9.21 -16.62 -8.25
N GLU A 410 8.86 -15.40 -7.84
CA GLU A 410 7.46 -14.95 -7.77
C GLU A 410 6.76 -15.05 -9.13
N ALA A 411 7.42 -14.57 -10.20
CA ALA A 411 6.90 -14.67 -11.55
C ALA A 411 6.71 -16.13 -11.99
N GLN A 412 7.69 -17.01 -11.70
CA GLN A 412 7.56 -18.45 -11.97
C GLN A 412 6.40 -19.09 -11.19
N THR A 413 6.19 -18.69 -9.95
CA THR A 413 5.09 -19.18 -9.10
C THR A 413 3.74 -18.74 -9.67
N PHE A 414 3.63 -17.48 -10.10
CA PHE A 414 2.43 -16.94 -10.73
C PHE A 414 2.14 -17.66 -12.06
N ILE A 415 3.15 -17.81 -12.93
CA ILE A 415 3.03 -18.55 -14.19
C ILE A 415 2.61 -20.00 -13.92
N ALA A 416 3.20 -20.67 -12.92
CA ALA A 416 2.84 -22.04 -12.57
C ALA A 416 1.38 -22.15 -12.11
N LYS A 417 0.88 -21.15 -11.36
CA LYS A 417 -0.52 -21.08 -10.92
C LYS A 417 -1.47 -20.91 -12.10
N GLU A 418 -1.22 -19.93 -12.97
CA GLU A 418 -2.02 -19.69 -14.17
C GLU A 418 -1.99 -20.91 -15.11
N GLN A 419 -0.83 -21.54 -15.29
CA GLN A 419 -0.71 -22.77 -16.09
C GLN A 419 -1.49 -23.94 -15.46
N ALA A 420 -1.46 -24.10 -14.13
CA ALA A 420 -2.23 -25.12 -13.45
C ALA A 420 -3.74 -24.88 -13.58
N GLU A 421 -4.18 -23.62 -13.56
CA GLU A 421 -5.57 -23.23 -13.78
C GLU A 421 -6.02 -23.52 -15.21
N VAL A 422 -5.23 -23.12 -16.21
CA VAL A 422 -5.50 -23.42 -17.63
C VAL A 422 -5.54 -24.94 -17.86
N LEU A 423 -4.59 -25.70 -17.32
CA LEU A 423 -4.58 -27.16 -17.41
C LEU A 423 -5.78 -27.78 -16.69
N GLY A 424 -6.19 -27.23 -15.54
CA GLY A 424 -7.36 -27.67 -14.80
C GLY A 424 -8.66 -27.47 -15.60
N VAL A 425 -8.82 -26.31 -16.23
CA VAL A 425 -9.97 -26.02 -17.11
C VAL A 425 -9.93 -26.88 -18.38
N ALA A 426 -8.76 -27.08 -18.97
CA ALA A 426 -8.60 -27.91 -20.16
C ALA A 426 -8.91 -29.39 -19.89
N LEU A 427 -8.39 -29.95 -18.79
CA LEU A 427 -8.65 -31.33 -18.37
C LEU A 427 -10.10 -31.52 -17.90
N GLY A 428 -10.68 -30.52 -17.22
CA GLY A 428 -12.08 -30.57 -16.77
C GLY A 428 -13.08 -30.59 -17.93
N ASN A 429 -12.76 -29.93 -19.05
CA ASN A 429 -13.59 -29.93 -20.26
C ASN A 429 -13.26 -31.05 -21.24
N ALA A 430 -12.12 -31.73 -21.09
CA ALA A 430 -11.72 -32.83 -21.96
C ALA A 430 -12.52 -34.10 -21.63
N LYS A 431 -13.21 -34.66 -22.63
CA LYS A 431 -13.78 -36.01 -22.53
C LYS A 431 -12.67 -37.03 -22.78
N ILE A 432 -12.11 -37.57 -21.71
CA ILE A 432 -11.03 -38.57 -21.77
C ILE A 432 -11.63 -39.95 -21.52
N ASP A 433 -11.77 -40.75 -22.58
CA ASP A 433 -12.13 -42.17 -22.47
C ASP A 433 -10.86 -43.00 -22.23
N ILE A 434 -10.68 -43.45 -20.98
CA ILE A 434 -9.52 -44.27 -20.59
C ILE A 434 -9.91 -45.75 -20.70
N VAL A 435 -9.40 -46.45 -21.72
CA VAL A 435 -9.63 -47.89 -21.92
C VAL A 435 -8.48 -48.69 -21.30
N GLY A 436 -8.63 -49.07 -20.02
CA GLY A 436 -7.99 -50.21 -19.35
C GLY A 436 -6.45 -50.27 -19.20
N GLY A 437 -5.96 -50.36 -17.94
CA GLY A 437 -4.70 -51.04 -17.58
C GLY A 437 -3.68 -50.24 -16.74
N GLN A 438 -3.58 -50.58 -15.45
CA GLN A 438 -2.40 -50.42 -14.56
C GLN A 438 -1.70 -49.04 -14.41
N GLY A 439 -2.36 -47.88 -14.51
CA GLY A 439 -1.83 -46.60 -13.97
C GLY A 439 -0.57 -46.00 -14.62
N ASP A 440 0.20 -46.78 -15.39
CA ASP A 440 1.43 -46.39 -16.07
C ASP A 440 1.20 -45.30 -17.13
N TYR A 441 -0.02 -45.22 -17.67
CA TYR A 441 -0.41 -44.16 -18.61
C TYR A 441 -0.42 -42.79 -17.95
N PHE A 442 -0.94 -42.67 -16.72
CA PHE A 442 -0.94 -41.41 -15.99
C PHE A 442 0.48 -40.97 -15.67
N ASP A 443 1.32 -41.91 -15.21
CA ASP A 443 2.70 -41.64 -14.88
C ASP A 443 3.52 -41.25 -16.14
N SER A 444 3.26 -41.89 -17.28
CA SER A 444 3.87 -41.55 -18.57
C SER A 444 3.39 -40.18 -19.10
N PHE A 445 2.12 -39.85 -18.94
CA PHE A 445 1.54 -38.56 -19.33
C PHE A 445 2.11 -37.40 -18.48
N VAL A 446 2.18 -37.59 -17.16
CA VAL A 446 2.76 -36.60 -16.22
C VAL A 446 4.27 -36.47 -16.43
N LYS A 447 4.98 -37.56 -16.72
CA LYS A 447 6.42 -37.53 -17.08
C LYS A 447 6.65 -36.78 -18.39
N ALA A 448 5.83 -36.99 -19.42
CA ALA A 448 5.98 -36.26 -20.69
C ALA A 448 5.80 -34.74 -20.52
N LEU A 449 4.79 -34.32 -19.73
CA LEU A 449 4.55 -32.91 -19.40
C LEU A 449 5.66 -32.29 -18.54
N SER A 450 6.27 -33.05 -17.63
CA SER A 450 7.34 -32.55 -16.75
C SER A 450 8.72 -32.53 -17.41
N VAL A 451 9.02 -33.49 -18.30
CA VAL A 451 10.28 -33.55 -19.06
C VAL A 451 10.41 -32.35 -20.01
N GLY A 452 9.32 -31.93 -20.67
CA GLY A 452 9.33 -30.73 -21.53
C GLY A 452 9.74 -29.47 -20.75
N LYS A 453 9.13 -29.23 -19.58
CA LYS A 453 9.48 -28.09 -18.72
C LYS A 453 10.89 -28.17 -18.13
N GLY A 454 11.37 -29.38 -17.84
CA GLY A 454 12.73 -29.61 -17.35
C GLY A 454 13.80 -29.25 -18.39
N ILE A 455 13.55 -29.59 -19.65
CA ILE A 455 14.42 -29.24 -20.77
C ILE A 455 14.38 -27.73 -21.03
N ASP A 456 13.21 -27.11 -21.05
CA ASP A 456 13.07 -25.65 -21.19
C ASP A 456 13.78 -24.90 -20.06
N GLY A 457 13.66 -25.37 -18.81
CA GLY A 457 14.35 -24.81 -17.66
C GLY A 457 15.87 -24.95 -17.73
N ALA A 458 16.37 -26.08 -18.25
CA ALA A 458 17.80 -26.31 -18.44
C ALA A 458 18.40 -25.43 -19.55
N ILE A 459 17.68 -25.26 -20.67
CA ILE A 459 18.08 -24.36 -21.76
C ILE A 459 18.01 -22.90 -21.29
N ALA A 460 16.98 -22.50 -20.55
CA ALA A 460 16.84 -21.13 -20.05
C ALA A 460 17.90 -20.74 -18.99
N LYS A 461 18.42 -21.69 -18.21
CA LYS A 461 19.40 -21.43 -17.14
C LYS A 461 20.85 -21.64 -17.56
N SER A 462 21.11 -22.30 -18.69
CA SER A 462 22.47 -22.64 -19.12
C SER A 462 22.93 -21.74 -20.26
N GLN A 463 23.87 -20.85 -19.96
CA GLN A 463 24.44 -19.91 -20.92
C GLN A 463 25.15 -20.62 -22.09
N THR A 464 25.76 -21.78 -21.83
CA THR A 464 26.38 -22.61 -22.87
C THR A 464 25.35 -23.27 -23.79
N LEU A 465 24.19 -23.69 -23.26
CA LEU A 465 23.12 -24.25 -24.09
C LEU A 465 22.40 -23.17 -24.90
N GLN A 466 22.21 -21.97 -24.35
CA GLN A 466 21.65 -20.83 -25.09
C GLN A 466 22.53 -20.39 -26.25
N VAL A 467 23.85 -20.37 -26.05
CA VAL A 467 24.80 -20.02 -27.11
C VAL A 467 24.93 -21.14 -28.14
N GLY A 468 25.00 -22.40 -27.68
CA GLY A 468 25.14 -23.55 -28.57
C GLY A 468 23.89 -23.87 -29.40
N LEU A 469 22.70 -23.53 -28.91
CA LEU A 469 21.42 -23.76 -29.59
C LEU A 469 20.81 -22.47 -30.15
N LYS A 470 21.55 -21.36 -30.16
CA LYS A 470 21.05 -20.03 -30.52
C LYS A 470 20.34 -20.00 -31.87
N ASP A 471 20.97 -20.59 -32.89
CA ASP A 471 20.48 -20.59 -34.26
C ASP A 471 19.25 -21.50 -34.45
N HIS A 472 19.09 -22.49 -33.57
CA HIS A 472 17.92 -23.36 -33.53
C HIS A 472 16.75 -22.76 -32.75
N LEU A 473 17.06 -22.00 -31.70
CA LEU A 473 16.06 -21.27 -30.91
C LEU A 473 15.53 -20.02 -31.65
N SER A 474 16.35 -19.40 -32.51
CA SER A 474 15.94 -18.30 -33.38
C SER A 474 15.14 -18.76 -34.61
N GLY A 475 15.09 -20.07 -34.87
CA GLY A 475 14.42 -20.65 -36.05
C GLY A 475 15.19 -20.45 -37.36
N GLU A 476 16.43 -19.97 -37.30
CA GLU A 476 17.30 -19.81 -38.47
C GLU A 476 17.87 -21.17 -38.94
N ARG A 477 17.86 -22.19 -38.07
CA ARG A 477 18.39 -23.52 -38.34
C ARG A 477 17.48 -24.63 -37.82
N ASP A 478 17.11 -25.58 -38.68
CA ASP A 478 16.22 -26.69 -38.32
C ASP A 478 17.01 -27.87 -37.74
N MET A 479 16.59 -28.34 -36.56
CA MET A 479 17.18 -29.51 -35.90
C MET A 479 16.95 -30.79 -36.69
N VAL A 480 15.81 -30.89 -37.40
CA VAL A 480 15.45 -32.10 -38.15
C VAL A 480 16.31 -32.22 -39.40
N SER A 481 16.60 -31.10 -40.08
CA SER A 481 17.54 -31.10 -41.21
C SER A 481 18.95 -31.44 -40.74
N ASP A 482 19.41 -30.86 -39.63
CA ASP A 482 20.76 -31.11 -39.12
C ASP A 482 20.97 -32.56 -38.67
N VAL A 483 19.99 -33.17 -37.99
CA VAL A 483 20.04 -34.59 -37.63
C VAL A 483 19.98 -35.48 -38.87
N ARG A 484 19.17 -35.10 -39.88
CA ARG A 484 19.11 -35.82 -41.16
C ARG A 484 20.42 -35.72 -41.94
N ASP A 485 21.07 -34.56 -41.92
CA ASP A 485 22.35 -34.32 -42.58
C ASP A 485 23.49 -35.05 -41.85
N LEU A 486 23.44 -35.11 -40.53
CA LEU A 486 24.42 -35.84 -39.71
C LEU A 486 24.24 -37.35 -39.82
N VAL A 487 23.01 -37.84 -39.87
CA VAL A 487 22.69 -39.25 -40.16
C VAL A 487 23.00 -39.58 -41.63
N GLY A 488 22.80 -38.64 -42.55
CA GLY A 488 23.20 -38.75 -43.96
C GLY A 488 24.71 -38.83 -44.14
N ALA A 489 25.46 -38.01 -43.39
CA ALA A 489 26.93 -38.00 -43.36
C ALA A 489 27.51 -39.26 -42.69
N LEU A 490 26.82 -39.84 -41.72
CA LEU A 490 27.21 -41.12 -41.12
C LEU A 490 26.76 -42.33 -41.95
N GLY A 491 25.72 -42.19 -42.77
CA GLY A 491 25.17 -43.22 -43.63
C GLY A 491 25.86 -43.36 -45.00
N GLY A 492 26.62 -42.33 -45.41
CA GLY A 492 27.33 -42.30 -46.68
C GLY A 492 28.85 -42.14 -46.48
N SER A 493 29.59 -43.18 -46.86
CA SER A 493 31.04 -43.17 -47.15
C SER A 493 32.01 -43.57 -46.03
N ALA A 494 32.58 -44.76 -46.20
CA ALA A 494 33.82 -45.19 -45.55
C ALA A 494 35.05 -44.36 -45.98
N GLY A 495 34.92 -43.47 -46.97
CA GLY A 495 36.00 -42.61 -47.48
C GLY A 495 36.20 -41.31 -46.70
N GLU A 496 35.13 -40.71 -46.15
CA GLU A 496 35.26 -39.43 -45.44
C GLU A 496 35.75 -39.58 -43.99
N LEU A 497 35.44 -40.70 -43.34
CA LEU A 497 36.04 -41.05 -42.03
C LEU A 497 37.57 -41.25 -42.13
N GLN A 498 38.06 -41.78 -43.25
CA GLN A 498 39.50 -41.87 -43.50
C GLN A 498 40.12 -40.48 -43.69
N ASN A 499 39.48 -39.59 -44.47
CA ASN A 499 39.99 -38.24 -44.68
C ASN A 499 39.97 -37.39 -43.40
N LEU A 500 38.96 -37.55 -42.53
CA LEU A 500 38.90 -36.90 -41.23
C LEU A 500 39.98 -37.45 -40.27
N SER A 501 40.24 -38.76 -40.32
CA SER A 501 41.30 -39.41 -39.53
C SER A 501 42.70 -38.98 -39.96
N VAL A 502 42.93 -38.77 -41.26
CA VAL A 502 44.21 -38.29 -41.80
C VAL A 502 44.41 -36.80 -41.48
N ALA A 503 43.36 -35.98 -41.59
CA ALA A 503 43.43 -34.57 -41.21
C ALA A 503 43.70 -34.38 -39.69
N THR A 504 43.05 -35.18 -38.85
CA THR A 504 43.27 -35.16 -37.40
C THR A 504 44.65 -35.72 -37.00
N LEU A 505 45.16 -36.74 -37.72
CA LEU A 505 46.52 -37.23 -37.55
C LEU A 505 47.56 -36.16 -37.92
N MET A 506 47.38 -35.44 -39.04
CA MET A 506 48.27 -34.35 -39.43
C MET A 506 48.25 -33.19 -38.42
N ALA A 507 47.08 -32.82 -37.90
CA ALA A 507 46.95 -31.80 -36.86
C ALA A 507 47.62 -32.23 -35.54
N LYS A 508 47.53 -33.51 -35.18
CA LYS A 508 48.17 -34.07 -33.99
C LYS A 508 49.70 -34.12 -34.13
N VAL A 509 50.22 -34.52 -35.29
CA VAL A 509 51.67 -34.52 -35.57
C VAL A 509 52.23 -33.08 -35.61
N ALA A 510 51.48 -32.13 -36.15
CA ALA A 510 51.87 -30.71 -36.16
C ALA A 510 51.96 -30.11 -34.75
N ARG A 511 51.08 -30.54 -33.82
CA ARG A 511 51.06 -30.03 -32.44
C ARG A 511 52.04 -30.76 -31.53
N ASP A 512 51.97 -32.09 -31.52
CA ASP A 512 52.59 -32.92 -30.48
C ASP A 512 53.74 -33.82 -30.99
N GLY A 513 54.05 -33.79 -32.29
CA GLY A 513 55.13 -34.60 -32.89
C GLY A 513 56.53 -34.12 -32.56
N ASP A 514 57.51 -35.02 -32.67
CA ASP A 514 58.94 -34.72 -32.52
C ASP A 514 59.50 -33.92 -33.73
N GLU A 515 60.71 -33.37 -33.62
CA GLU A 515 61.31 -32.53 -34.68
C GLU A 515 61.47 -33.28 -36.01
N ALA A 516 61.75 -34.59 -35.98
CA ALA A 516 61.88 -35.40 -37.19
C ALA A 516 60.53 -35.57 -37.91
N GLN A 517 59.46 -35.81 -37.14
CA GLN A 517 58.09 -35.96 -37.64
C GLN A 517 57.52 -34.64 -38.17
N LYS A 518 57.82 -33.52 -37.52
CA LYS A 518 57.42 -32.18 -37.98
C LYS A 518 58.12 -31.80 -39.28
N ASN A 519 59.41 -32.11 -39.42
CA ASN A 519 60.16 -31.90 -40.67
C ASN A 519 59.64 -32.80 -41.81
N ALA A 520 59.28 -34.04 -41.53
CA ALA A 520 58.66 -34.93 -42.51
C ALA A 520 57.30 -34.39 -42.99
N LEU A 521 56.45 -33.88 -42.08
CA LEU A 521 55.17 -33.25 -42.41
C LEU A 521 55.35 -31.98 -43.26
N GLN A 522 56.34 -31.13 -42.94
CA GLN A 522 56.65 -29.94 -43.76
C GLN A 522 57.18 -30.30 -45.15
N THR A 523 57.97 -31.36 -45.27
CA THR A 523 58.48 -31.86 -46.56
C THR A 523 57.33 -32.40 -47.42
N LEU A 524 56.37 -33.07 -46.81
CA LEU A 524 55.17 -33.60 -47.48
C LEU A 524 54.22 -32.47 -47.93
N LEU A 525 54.01 -31.45 -47.09
CA LEU A 525 53.20 -30.27 -47.43
C LEU A 525 53.85 -29.38 -48.50
N SER A 526 55.18 -29.29 -48.53
CA SER A 526 55.90 -28.54 -49.58
C SER A 526 55.95 -29.28 -50.91
N GLY A 527 55.98 -30.62 -50.90
CA GLY A 527 55.85 -31.45 -52.09
C GLY A 527 54.48 -31.36 -52.78
N LEU A 528 53.41 -31.09 -52.01
CA LEU A 528 52.05 -30.89 -52.53
C LEU A 528 51.79 -29.47 -53.05
N ARG A 529 52.72 -28.54 -52.85
CA ARG A 529 52.57 -27.12 -53.21
C ARG A 529 53.24 -26.75 -54.54
N ARG A 530 53.59 -27.75 -55.36
CA ARG A 530 54.15 -27.59 -56.71
C ARG A 530 53.19 -28.05 -57.79
#